data_AF-A0AAV9I773-F1
#
_entry.id   AF-A0AAV9I773-F1
#
_cell.length_a   1.000
_cell.length_b   1.000
_cell.length_c   1.000
_cell.angle_alpha   90.00
_cell.angle_beta   90.00
_cell.angle_gamma   90.00
#
_symmetry.space_group_name_H-M   'P 1'
#
loop_
_entity.id
_entity.type
_entity.pdbx_description
1 polymer ?
#
loop_
_entity_poly.entity_id
_entity_poly.type
_entity_poly.pdbx_seq_one_letter_code
_entity_poly.pdbx_strand_id
1 'polypeptide(L)'
;MERHFVLHLYRQLLRALEYYPSVRRKSLAKALKEEFRANRNAQGRQRTEKIELARMELKRLQVYKSIRDPANARKPSSSSDWTIQL
;
A
#
# COMPACT_ATOMS: atom_id res chain seq x y z
N MET A 1 15.30 14.90 2.51
CA MET A 1 13.96 14.56 3.06
C MET A 1 13.29 13.38 2.36
N GLU A 2 13.47 13.21 1.06
CA GLU A 2 12.67 12.30 0.22
C GLU A 2 12.89 10.78 0.45
N ARG A 3 14.07 10.36 0.89
CA ARG A 3 14.37 8.93 1.17
C ARG A 3 13.59 8.40 2.37
N HIS A 4 13.40 9.22 3.40
CA HIS A 4 12.63 8.86 4.58
C HIS A 4 11.16 8.65 4.23
N PHE A 5 10.62 9.47 3.32
CA PHE A 5 9.25 9.33 2.82
C PHE A 5 9.03 7.99 2.12
N VAL A 6 9.92 7.59 1.20
CA VAL A 6 9.80 6.30 0.49
C VAL A 6 9.89 5.12 1.46
N LEU A 7 10.79 5.18 2.44
CA LEU A 7 10.89 4.14 3.48
C LEU A 7 9.66 4.09 4.39
N HIS A 8 9.05 5.24 4.66
CA HIS A 8 7.81 5.31 5.44
C HIS A 8 6.66 4.65 4.66
N LEU A 9 6.49 5.00 3.38
CA LEU A 9 5.49 4.42 2.49
C LEU A 9 5.65 2.90 2.37
N TYR A 10 6.88 2.42 2.17
CA TYR A 10 7.21 1.00 2.16
C TYR A 10 6.78 0.27 3.45
N ARG A 11 7.09 0.84 4.62
CA ARG A 11 6.69 0.25 5.91
C ARG A 11 5.17 0.25 6.09
N GLN A 12 4.50 1.31 5.67
CA GLN A 12 3.04 1.41 5.74
C GLN A 12 2.37 0.35 4.85
N LEU A 13 2.88 0.13 3.63
CA LEU A 13 2.37 -0.91 2.73
C LEU A 13 2.54 -2.31 3.30
N LEU A 14 3.73 -2.62 3.84
CA LEU A 14 3.96 -3.92 4.47
C LEU A 14 3.04 -4.16 5.67
N ARG A 15 2.83 -3.15 6.51
CA ARG A 15 1.89 -3.22 7.63
C ARG A 15 0.44 -3.37 7.15
N ALA A 16 0.05 -2.67 6.08
CA ALA A 16 -1.30 -2.79 5.53
C ALA A 16 -1.55 -4.19 4.95
N LEU A 17 -0.54 -4.79 4.31
CA LEU A 17 -0.60 -6.16 3.82
C LEU A 17 -0.86 -7.19 4.93
N GLU A 18 -0.43 -6.95 6.17
CA GLU A 18 -0.73 -7.86 7.31
C GLU A 18 -2.24 -8.05 7.50
N TYR A 19 -3.06 -7.05 7.18
CA TYR A 19 -4.51 -7.13 7.31
C TYR A 19 -5.21 -7.68 6.06
N TYR A 20 -4.48 -7.87 4.95
CA TYR A 20 -5.06 -8.34 3.69
C TYR A 20 -5.59 -9.79 3.81
N PRO A 21 -6.89 -10.04 3.53
CA PRO A 21 -7.53 -11.34 3.74
C PRO A 21 -7.27 -12.32 2.59
N SER A 22 -5.99 -12.65 2.34
CA SER A 22 -5.61 -13.59 1.29
C SER A 22 -4.47 -14.50 1.73
N VAL A 23 -4.55 -15.78 1.33
CA VAL A 23 -3.44 -16.74 1.46
C VAL A 23 -2.20 -16.29 0.70
N ARG A 24 -2.37 -15.47 -0.36
CA ARG A 24 -1.28 -14.91 -1.18
C ARG A 24 -0.57 -13.73 -0.53
N ARG A 25 -1.00 -13.27 0.65
CA ARG A 25 -0.41 -12.14 1.39
C ARG A 25 1.11 -12.20 1.51
N LYS A 26 1.68 -13.38 1.82
CA LYS A 26 3.13 -13.56 1.91
C LYS A 26 3.83 -13.36 0.55
N SER A 27 3.22 -13.88 -0.51
CA SER A 27 3.70 -13.71 -1.88
C SER A 27 3.65 -12.24 -2.32
N LEU A 28 2.56 -11.54 -2.00
CA LEU A 28 2.41 -10.11 -2.28
C LEU A 28 3.44 -9.28 -1.52
N ALA A 29 3.67 -9.57 -0.23
CA ALA A 29 4.71 -8.91 0.54
C ALA A 29 6.12 -9.16 -0.03
N LYS A 30 6.38 -10.35 -0.57
CA LYS A 30 7.64 -10.66 -1.25
C LYS A 30 7.79 -9.85 -2.55
N ALA A 31 6.77 -9.87 -3.41
CA ALA A 31 6.75 -9.11 -4.66
C ALA A 31 6.94 -7.61 -4.41
N LEU A 32 6.26 -7.04 -3.40
CA LEU A 32 6.43 -5.65 -3.02
C LEU A 32 7.88 -5.32 -2.60
N LYS A 33 8.50 -6.21 -1.81
CA LYS A 33 9.91 -6.04 -1.41
C LYS A 33 10.85 -6.06 -2.62
N GLU A 34 10.60 -6.96 -3.56
CA GLU A 34 11.38 -7.07 -4.80
C GLU A 34 11.22 -5.83 -5.66
N GLU A 35 10.00 -5.31 -5.81
CA GLU A 35 9.72 -4.10 -6.57
C GLU A 35 10.41 -2.87 -5.99
N PHE A 36 10.37 -2.67 -4.67
CA PHE A 36 11.09 -1.57 -4.02
C PHE A 36 12.62 -1.70 -4.15
N ARG A 37 13.15 -2.93 -4.18
CA ARG A 37 14.58 -3.18 -4.39
C ARG A 37 14.99 -2.91 -5.84
N ALA A 38 14.22 -3.41 -6.81
CA ALA A 38 14.45 -3.22 -8.23
C ALA A 38 14.44 -1.73 -8.62
N ASN A 39 13.63 -0.94 -7.93
CA ASN A 39 13.41 0.47 -8.23
C ASN A 39 14.14 1.44 -7.28
N ARG A 40 15.13 0.94 -6.52
CA ARG A 40 15.89 1.72 -5.54
C ARG A 40 16.54 2.97 -6.13
N ASN A 41 16.95 2.90 -7.40
CA ASN A 41 17.66 3.96 -8.10
C ASN A 41 16.76 4.70 -9.11
N ALA A 42 15.44 4.54 -9.04
CA ALA A 42 14.52 5.30 -9.88
C ALA A 42 14.65 6.81 -9.61
N GLN A 43 14.68 7.62 -10.66
CA GLN A 43 14.86 9.08 -10.58
C GLN A 43 13.82 9.82 -11.43
N GLY A 44 13.67 11.13 -11.18
CA GLY A 44 12.79 12.01 -11.94
C GLY A 44 11.35 11.49 -12.02
N ARG A 45 10.77 11.55 -13.22
CA ARG A 45 9.39 11.14 -13.50
C ARG A 45 9.07 9.71 -13.08
N GLN A 46 9.97 8.76 -13.35
CA GLN A 46 9.76 7.35 -13.02
C GLN A 46 9.60 7.13 -11.50
N ARG A 47 10.33 7.90 -10.69
CA ARG A 47 10.23 7.83 -9.23
C ARG A 47 8.89 8.37 -8.75
N THR A 48 8.46 9.51 -9.29
CA THR A 48 7.17 10.12 -8.95
C THR A 48 6.01 9.19 -9.29
N GLU A 49 6.03 8.57 -10.46
CA GLU A 49 5.02 7.59 -10.88
C GLU A 49 4.96 6.40 -9.92
N LYS A 50 6.11 5.85 -9.52
CA LYS A 50 6.17 4.73 -8.56
C LYS A 50 5.69 5.12 -7.17
N ILE A 51 5.98 6.34 -6.73
CA ILE A 51 5.47 6.87 -5.47
C ILE A 51 3.94 7.00 -5.52
N GLU A 52 3.38 7.54 -6.60
CA GLU A 52 1.92 7.67 -6.77
C GLU A 52 1.24 6.30 -6.79
N LEU A 53 1.77 5.34 -7.55
CA LEU A 53 1.27 3.96 -7.56
C LEU A 53 1.29 3.34 -6.15
N ALA A 54 2.40 3.50 -5.42
CA ALA A 54 2.52 3.00 -4.06
C ALA A 54 1.54 3.68 -3.08
N ARG A 55 1.22 4.98 -3.27
CA ARG A 55 0.20 5.68 -2.46
C ARG A 55 -1.21 5.16 -2.76
N MET A 56 -1.55 4.94 -4.03
CA MET A 56 -2.83 4.37 -4.43
C MET A 56 -3.02 2.97 -3.84
N GLU A 57 -1.99 2.14 -3.95
CA GLU A 57 -1.99 0.78 -3.40
C GLU A 57 -2.12 0.78 -1.88
N LEU A 58 -1.45 1.69 -1.18
CA LEU A 58 -1.59 1.84 0.26
C LEU A 58 -3.04 2.18 0.64
N LYS A 59 -3.68 3.12 -0.06
CA LYS A 59 -5.08 3.48 0.18
C LYS A 59 -6.00 2.27 0.01
N ARG A 60 -5.78 1.47 -1.03
CA ARG A 60 -6.53 0.22 -1.28
C ARG A 60 -6.36 -0.77 -0.13
N LEU A 61 -5.13 -1.01 0.32
CA LEU A 61 -4.85 -1.98 1.38
C LEU A 61 -5.32 -1.53 2.77
N GLN A 62 -5.36 -0.22 3.03
CA GLN A 62 -5.83 0.33 4.31
C GLN A 62 -7.30 0.02 4.59
N VAL A 63 -8.13 -0.22 3.57
CA VAL A 63 -9.54 -0.62 3.75
C VAL A 63 -9.65 -1.87 4.62
N TYR A 64 -8.78 -2.86 4.40
CA TYR A 64 -8.80 -4.11 5.16
C TYR A 64 -8.34 -3.96 6.61
N LYS A 65 -7.54 -2.93 6.91
CA LYS A 65 -7.13 -2.63 8.28
C LYS A 65 -8.35 -2.23 9.13
N SER A 66 -9.21 -1.37 8.60
CA SER A 66 -10.43 -0.91 9.29
C SER A 66 -11.45 -2.04 9.50
N ILE A 67 -11.50 -3.00 8.58
CA ILE A 67 -12.41 -4.16 8.66
C ILE A 67 -12.00 -5.13 9.77
N ARG A 68 -10.69 -5.30 9.98
CA ARG A 68 -10.14 -6.33 10.89
C ARG A 68 -9.83 -5.80 12.30
N ASP A 69 -9.68 -4.49 12.46
CA ASP A 69 -9.44 -3.81 13.73
C ASP A 69 -10.46 -2.66 13.92
N PRO A 70 -11.68 -2.96 14.43
CA PRO A 70 -12.75 -1.97 14.56
C PRO A 70 -12.42 -0.87 15.59
N ALA A 71 -11.49 -1.10 16.52
CA ALA A 71 -11.01 -0.10 17.48
C ALA A 71 -10.09 0.96 16.81
N ASN A 72 -9.52 0.63 15.65
CA ASN A 72 -8.60 1.47 14.88
C ASN A 72 -9.22 1.95 13.56
N ALA A 73 -10.52 1.70 13.38
CA ALA A 73 -11.34 2.27 12.33
C ALA A 73 -11.43 3.79 12.54
N ARG A 74 -10.41 4.52 12.09
CA ARG A 74 -10.61 5.93 11.72
C ARG A 74 -11.82 5.95 10.80
N LYS A 75 -12.90 6.61 11.24
CA LYS A 75 -14.17 6.73 10.52
C LYS A 75 -13.84 6.87 9.03
N PRO A 76 -14.21 5.91 8.17
CA PRO A 76 -13.99 6.08 6.74
C PRO A 76 -14.74 7.35 6.35
N SER A 77 -14.03 8.35 5.81
CA SER A 77 -14.73 9.47 5.18
C SER A 77 -15.49 8.85 4.02
N SER A 78 -16.80 8.76 4.17
CA SER A 78 -17.75 8.32 3.15
C SER A 78 -17.41 8.98 1.82
N SER A 79 -16.80 8.23 0.89
CA SER A 79 -16.81 8.58 -0.53
C SER A 79 -16.35 7.39 -1.36
N SER A 80 -17.36 6.81 -2.01
CA SER A 80 -17.32 6.11 -3.29
C SER A 80 -16.96 4.63 -3.28
N ASP A 81 -18.03 3.85 -3.17
CA ASP A 81 -18.24 2.59 -3.90
C ASP A 81 -17.65 2.65 -5.32
N TRP A 82 -16.72 1.76 -5.60
CA TRP A 82 -16.46 1.30 -6.96
C TRP A 82 -16.20 -0.20 -6.89
N THR A 83 -17.30 -0.95 -6.84
CA THR A 83 -17.27 -2.40 -7.03
C THR A 83 -16.75 -2.69 -8.44
N ILE A 84 -15.56 -3.28 -8.57
CA ILE A 84 -15.19 -3.98 -9.80
C ILE A 84 -15.89 -5.33 -9.78
N GLN A 85 -16.94 -5.46 -10.58
CA GLN A 85 -17.48 -6.75 -10.98
C GLN A 85 -16.52 -7.35 -12.02
N LEU A 86 -16.07 -8.59 -11.78
CA LEU A 86 -15.42 -9.45 -12.77
C LEU A 86 -16.47 -10.13 -13.64
#